data_AF-A0A800JP95-F1
#
_entry.id   AF-A0A800JP95-F1
#
_cell.length_a   1.000
_cell.length_b   1.000
_cell.length_c   1.000
_cell.angle_alpha   90.00
_cell.angle_beta   90.00
_cell.angle_gamma   90.00
#
_symmetry.space_group_name_H-M   'P 1'
#
loop_
_entity.id
_entity.type
_entity.pdbx_description
1 polymer ?
#
loop_
_entity_poly.entity_id
_entity_poly.type
_entity_poly.pdbx_seq_one_letter_code
_entity_poly.pdbx_strand_id
1 'polypeptide(L)'
;RKQAKEPKEDEKEIYGILPRNRSKAYNMKNIIARLVDDSEFEEYKEGYGQTIICGYARVDGWAVGIVANQREMIKTKKGEMQFGGVIYSDSADKAARFIANCNQKKIPLVFLQDVTG
;
A
#
# COMPACT_ATOMS: atom_id res chain seq x y z
N ARG A 1 -20.58 -2.54 8.49
CA ARG A 1 -20.23 -1.31 7.75
C ARG A 1 -20.24 -0.15 8.75
N LYS A 2 -19.21 0.70 8.78
CA LYS A 2 -19.21 1.96 9.54
C LYS A 2 -19.81 3.08 8.67
N GLN A 3 -20.01 4.28 9.23
CA GLN A 3 -20.33 5.46 8.43
C GLN A 3 -19.19 5.72 7.45
N ALA A 4 -19.52 5.89 6.17
CA ALA A 4 -18.57 6.27 5.14
C ALA A 4 -18.11 7.71 5.37
N LYS A 5 -16.84 7.98 5.11
CA LYS A 5 -16.26 9.31 5.13
C LYS A 5 -15.45 9.50 3.87
N GLU A 6 -15.47 10.69 3.32
CA GLU A 6 -14.55 11.07 2.25
C GLU A 6 -13.09 11.00 2.75
N PRO A 7 -12.12 10.76 1.86
CA PRO A 7 -10.72 10.98 2.17
C PRO A 7 -10.47 12.42 2.65
N LYS A 8 -9.48 12.62 3.54
CA LYS A 8 -9.05 13.97 3.95
C LYS A 8 -8.28 14.69 2.84
N GLU A 9 -7.61 13.92 2.00
CA GLU A 9 -6.77 14.39 0.89
C GLU A 9 -7.58 14.47 -0.41
N ASP A 10 -7.35 15.49 -1.26
CA ASP A 10 -8.06 15.63 -2.53
C ASP A 10 -7.64 14.54 -3.53
N GLU A 11 -8.62 13.76 -4.00
CA GLU A 11 -8.44 12.70 -5.00
C GLU A 11 -7.79 13.20 -6.30
N LYS A 12 -8.04 14.46 -6.69
CA LYS A 12 -7.48 15.04 -7.93
C LYS A 12 -5.97 15.20 -7.87
N GLU A 13 -5.37 15.23 -6.69
CA GLU A 13 -3.92 15.33 -6.55
C GLU A 13 -3.20 14.03 -6.93
N ILE A 14 -3.92 12.90 -7.07
CA ILE A 14 -3.38 11.65 -7.62
C ILE A 14 -2.67 11.89 -8.96
N TYR A 15 -3.22 12.75 -9.82
CA TYR A 15 -2.62 13.10 -11.11
C TYR A 15 -1.30 13.85 -11.00
N GLY A 16 -1.07 14.55 -9.88
CA GLY A 16 0.20 15.21 -9.57
C GLY A 16 1.22 14.28 -8.92
N ILE A 17 0.75 13.30 -8.13
CA ILE A 17 1.60 12.31 -7.45
C ILE A 17 2.14 11.28 -8.43
N LEU A 18 1.29 10.77 -9.33
CA LEU A 18 1.69 9.78 -10.32
C LEU A 18 2.61 10.42 -11.36
N PRO A 19 3.89 10.02 -11.43
CA PRO A 19 4.82 10.63 -12.35
C PRO A 19 4.49 10.22 -13.78
N ARG A 20 4.54 11.19 -14.70
CA ARG A 20 4.39 10.91 -16.16
C ARG A 20 5.42 9.90 -16.66
N ASN A 21 6.65 9.96 -16.13
CA ASN A 21 7.67 8.97 -16.41
C ASN A 21 7.56 7.84 -15.39
N ARG A 22 7.19 6.64 -15.87
CA ARG A 22 7.05 5.41 -15.07
C ARG A 22 8.33 4.97 -14.37
N SER A 23 9.51 5.47 -14.75
CA SER A 23 10.77 5.16 -14.07
C SER A 23 11.00 5.99 -12.80
N LYS A 24 10.21 7.05 -12.57
CA LYS A 24 10.36 7.90 -11.39
C LYS A 24 9.69 7.26 -10.18
N ALA A 25 10.37 7.35 -9.05
CA ALA A 25 9.82 6.97 -7.76
C ALA A 25 8.70 7.93 -7.33
N TYR A 26 7.73 7.39 -6.60
CA TYR A 26 6.72 8.14 -5.87
C TYR A 26 6.28 7.32 -4.66
N ASN A 27 5.67 7.98 -3.67
CA ASN A 27 5.18 7.30 -2.49
C ASN A 27 3.76 6.77 -2.72
N MET A 28 3.60 5.45 -2.76
CA MET A 28 2.28 4.82 -2.93
C MET A 28 1.33 5.11 -1.75
N LYS A 29 1.84 5.43 -0.54
CA LYS A 29 1.00 5.82 0.60
C LYS A 29 0.20 7.10 0.32
N ASN A 30 0.73 8.03 -0.47
CA ASN A 30 0.02 9.25 -0.84
C ASN A 30 -1.20 8.95 -1.73
N ILE A 31 -1.12 7.91 -2.56
CA ILE A 31 -2.25 7.41 -3.33
C ILE A 31 -3.27 6.75 -2.40
N ILE A 32 -2.82 5.88 -1.49
CA ILE A 32 -3.70 5.20 -0.53
C ILE A 32 -4.48 6.22 0.31
N ALA A 33 -3.83 7.26 0.81
CA ALA A 33 -4.47 8.31 1.61
C ALA A 33 -5.62 9.03 0.88
N ARG A 34 -5.61 9.05 -0.45
CA ARG A 34 -6.65 9.65 -1.31
C ARG A 34 -7.74 8.66 -1.74
N LEU A 35 -7.63 7.39 -1.34
CA LEU A 35 -8.59 6.34 -1.71
C LEU A 35 -9.38 5.80 -0.52
N VAL A 36 -8.89 6.02 0.70
CA VAL A 36 -9.45 5.41 1.91
C VAL A 36 -10.18 6.44 2.75
N ASP A 37 -11.25 6.00 3.41
CA ASP A 37 -12.08 6.84 4.27
C ASP A 37 -11.21 7.55 5.33
N ASP A 38 -11.44 8.86 5.52
CA ASP A 38 -10.75 9.68 6.51
C ASP A 38 -9.21 9.73 6.32
N SER A 39 -8.70 9.24 5.18
CA SER A 39 -7.28 8.99 4.92
C SER A 39 -6.61 8.11 5.98
N GLU A 40 -7.38 7.27 6.68
CA GLU A 40 -6.90 6.39 7.74
C GLU A 40 -6.38 5.07 7.16
N PHE A 41 -5.11 4.78 7.43
CA PHE A 41 -4.46 3.55 6.99
C PHE A 41 -3.59 2.98 8.11
N GLU A 42 -3.88 1.73 8.50
CA GLU A 42 -3.14 1.02 9.55
C GLU A 42 -2.18 0.02 8.92
N GLU A 43 -0.88 0.35 8.89
CA GLU A 43 0.11 -0.49 8.25
C GLU A 43 0.45 -1.76 9.02
N TYR A 44 0.37 -2.88 8.31
CA TYR A 44 0.82 -4.17 8.78
C TYR A 44 2.34 -4.30 8.57
N LYS A 45 3.08 -4.36 9.68
CA LYS A 45 4.54 -4.53 9.70
C LYS A 45 5.26 -3.51 8.80
N GLU A 46 4.99 -2.22 9.00
CA GLU A 46 5.57 -1.11 8.22
C GLU A 46 7.10 -1.18 8.04
N GLY A 47 7.85 -1.60 9.08
CA GLY A 47 9.31 -1.67 9.06
C GLY A 47 9.92 -2.97 8.50
N TYR A 48 9.13 -3.84 7.85
CA TYR A 48 9.59 -5.13 7.29
C TYR A 48 9.12 -5.27 5.85
N GLY A 49 9.96 -5.77 4.93
CA GLY A 49 9.58 -5.98 3.52
C GLY A 49 8.93 -4.75 2.88
N GLN A 50 9.59 -3.59 2.98
CA GLN A 50 8.96 -2.28 2.75
C GLN A 50 8.62 -2.00 1.27
N THR A 51 9.12 -2.83 0.33
CA THR A 51 8.82 -2.70 -1.11
C THR A 51 7.38 -3.07 -1.46
N ILE A 52 6.67 -3.72 -0.54
CA ILE A 52 5.22 -3.90 -0.59
C ILE A 52 4.63 -3.29 0.67
N ILE A 53 3.62 -2.46 0.52
CA ILE A 53 2.80 -1.92 1.60
C ILE A 53 1.64 -2.89 1.83
N CYS A 54 1.39 -3.23 3.09
CA CYS A 54 0.23 -4.01 3.50
C CYS A 54 -0.42 -3.27 4.65
N GLY A 55 -1.75 -3.18 4.68
CA GLY A 55 -2.43 -2.52 5.79
C GLY A 55 -3.94 -2.58 5.69
N TYR A 56 -4.59 -2.25 6.80
CA TYR A 56 -6.04 -2.18 6.88
C TYR A 56 -6.50 -0.75 6.64
N ALA A 57 -7.62 -0.61 5.95
CA ALA A 57 -8.25 0.68 5.70
C ALA A 57 -9.77 0.52 5.65
N ARG A 58 -10.47 1.62 5.39
CA ARG A 58 -11.88 1.58 5.02
C ARG A 58 -12.13 2.24 3.68
N VAL A 59 -13.10 1.71 2.95
CA VAL A 59 -13.61 2.29 1.71
C VAL A 59 -15.13 2.20 1.77
N ASP A 60 -15.81 3.33 1.71
CA ASP A 60 -17.27 3.44 1.83
C ASP A 60 -17.82 2.74 3.10
N GLY A 61 -17.07 2.87 4.21
CA GLY A 61 -17.36 2.25 5.49
C GLY A 61 -17.09 0.74 5.58
N TRP A 62 -16.65 0.09 4.50
CA TRP A 62 -16.26 -1.32 4.49
C TRP A 62 -14.81 -1.47 4.91
N ALA A 63 -14.51 -2.46 5.76
CA ALA A 63 -13.12 -2.77 6.09
C ALA A 63 -12.47 -3.48 4.90
N VAL A 64 -11.29 -3.02 4.49
CA VAL A 64 -10.51 -3.60 3.40
C VAL A 64 -9.08 -3.85 3.84
N GLY A 65 -8.44 -4.87 3.29
CA GLY A 65 -7.00 -5.06 3.35
C GLY A 65 -6.38 -4.58 2.04
N ILE A 66 -5.40 -3.69 2.10
CA ILE A 66 -4.70 -3.17 0.91
C ILE A 66 -3.33 -3.83 0.82
N VAL A 67 -2.99 -4.30 -0.38
CA VAL A 67 -1.64 -4.76 -0.74
C VAL A 67 -1.19 -3.92 -1.93
N ALA A 68 -0.09 -3.17 -1.78
CA ALA A 68 0.33 -2.19 -2.76
C ALA A 68 1.85 -2.22 -2.98
N ASN A 69 2.30 -2.03 -4.22
CA ASN A 69 3.73 -1.88 -4.49
C ASN A 69 4.23 -0.49 -4.10
N GLN A 70 5.37 -0.40 -3.45
CA GLN A 70 6.05 0.87 -3.21
C GLN A 70 7.02 1.17 -4.36
N ARG A 71 7.07 2.42 -4.85
CA ARG A 71 7.99 2.85 -5.93
C ARG A 71 9.22 3.61 -5.44
N GLU A 72 9.30 3.91 -4.15
CA GLU A 72 10.48 4.48 -3.51
C GLU A 72 11.65 3.48 -3.40
N MET A 73 12.88 3.99 -3.39
CA MET A 73 14.04 3.18 -3.01
C MET A 73 14.06 2.97 -1.51
N ILE A 74 14.31 1.73 -1.09
CA ILE A 74 14.33 1.35 0.32
C ILE A 74 15.72 0.87 0.70
N LYS A 75 16.20 1.34 1.85
CA LYS A 75 17.39 0.83 2.49
C LYS A 75 16.99 -0.12 3.60
N THR A 76 17.38 -1.39 3.49
CA THR A 76 17.05 -2.39 4.50
C THR A 76 17.84 -2.14 5.79
N LYS A 77 17.44 -2.79 6.90
CA LYS A 77 18.19 -2.76 8.16
C LYS A 77 19.62 -3.30 8.02
N LYS A 78 19.90 -4.11 7.00
CA LYS A 78 21.23 -4.64 6.68
C LYS A 78 22.07 -3.69 5.81
N GLY A 79 21.51 -2.56 5.41
CA GLY A 79 22.16 -1.58 4.55
C GLY A 79 22.04 -1.85 3.05
N GLU A 80 21.32 -2.90 2.65
CA GLU A 80 21.09 -3.24 1.25
C GLU A 80 20.06 -2.29 0.62
N MET A 81 20.23 -1.99 -0.67
CA MET A 81 19.27 -1.18 -1.42
C MET A 81 18.29 -2.09 -2.16
N GLN A 82 17.00 -1.82 -1.97
CA GLN A 82 15.92 -2.48 -2.68
C GLN A 82 15.23 -1.49 -3.61
N PHE A 83 14.98 -1.94 -4.84
CA PHE A 83 14.33 -1.12 -5.85
C PHE A 83 12.81 -1.18 -5.68
N GLY A 84 12.15 -0.02 -5.70
CA GLY A 84 10.70 0.06 -5.70
C GLY A 84 10.10 -0.61 -6.93
N GLY A 85 8.96 -1.29 -6.75
CA GLY A 85 8.31 -2.09 -7.78
C GLY A 85 8.91 -3.49 -8.00
N VAL A 86 9.88 -3.91 -7.18
CA VAL A 86 10.42 -5.29 -7.17
C VAL A 86 9.94 -6.03 -5.92
N ILE A 87 9.51 -7.28 -6.11
CA ILE A 87 9.07 -8.16 -5.02
C ILE A 87 10.26 -8.96 -4.50
N TYR A 88 10.72 -8.64 -3.29
CA TYR A 88 11.77 -9.37 -2.57
C TYR A 88 11.15 -10.41 -1.62
N SER A 89 11.93 -11.43 -1.24
CA SER A 89 11.45 -12.54 -0.41
C SER A 89 10.81 -12.11 0.92
N ASP A 90 11.32 -11.06 1.55
CA ASP A 90 10.77 -10.50 2.79
C ASP A 90 9.43 -9.78 2.57
N SER A 91 9.33 -8.99 1.49
CA SER A 91 8.08 -8.34 1.10
C SER A 91 7.01 -9.36 0.67
N ALA A 92 7.41 -10.44 0.00
CA ALA A 92 6.53 -11.54 -0.40
C ALA A 92 6.00 -12.32 0.82
N ASP A 93 6.86 -12.68 1.78
CA ASP A 93 6.45 -13.32 3.04
C ASP A 93 5.48 -12.42 3.83
N LYS A 94 5.76 -11.11 3.90
CA LYS A 94 4.87 -10.14 4.54
C LYS A 94 3.48 -10.14 3.87
N ALA A 95 3.44 -10.00 2.55
CA ALA A 95 2.19 -9.92 1.80
C ALA A 95 1.38 -11.22 1.93
N ALA A 96 2.02 -12.38 1.80
CA ALA A 96 1.37 -13.68 1.95
C ALA A 96 0.72 -13.85 3.34
N ARG A 97 1.44 -13.50 4.41
CA ARG A 97 0.92 -13.56 5.79
C ARG A 97 -0.24 -12.58 5.99
N PHE A 98 -0.14 -11.38 5.43
CA PHE A 98 -1.22 -10.40 5.51
C PHE A 98 -2.50 -10.87 4.79
N ILE A 99 -2.35 -11.41 3.58
CA ILE A 99 -3.45 -11.98 2.79
C ILE A 99 -4.12 -13.13 3.56
N ALA A 100 -3.35 -14.03 4.16
CA ALA A 100 -3.89 -15.12 4.98
C ALA A 100 -4.70 -14.59 6.18
N ASN A 101 -4.20 -13.56 6.87
CA ASN A 101 -4.91 -12.92 7.98
C ASN A 101 -6.22 -12.25 7.53
N CYS A 102 -6.21 -11.57 6.38
CA CYS A 102 -7.42 -10.96 5.81
C CYS A 102 -8.46 -12.01 5.45
N ASN A 103 -8.04 -13.11 4.82
CA ASN A 103 -8.91 -14.23 4.48
C ASN A 103 -9.56 -14.85 5.74
N GLN A 104 -8.78 -15.08 6.80
CA GLN A 104 -9.31 -15.61 8.07
C GLN A 104 -10.34 -14.68 8.70
N LYS A 105 -10.14 -13.37 8.61
CA LYS A 105 -11.06 -12.34 9.11
C LYS A 105 -12.21 -12.02 8.14
N LYS A 106 -12.26 -12.65 6.96
CA LYS A 106 -13.20 -12.35 5.87
C LYS A 106 -13.18 -10.87 5.47
N ILE A 107 -12.00 -10.27 5.49
CA ILE A 107 -11.77 -8.90 5.04
C ILE A 107 -11.44 -8.95 3.53
N PRO A 108 -12.19 -8.25 2.66
CA PRO A 108 -11.88 -8.17 1.24
C PRO A 108 -10.54 -7.49 0.98
N LEU A 109 -9.87 -7.89 -0.10
CA LEU A 109 -8.56 -7.41 -0.49
C LEU A 109 -8.64 -6.46 -1.69
N VAL A 110 -7.85 -5.38 -1.64
CA VAL A 110 -7.63 -4.45 -2.74
C VAL A 110 -6.14 -4.47 -3.07
N PHE A 111 -5.83 -4.70 -4.34
CA PHE A 111 -4.46 -4.71 -4.85
C PHE A 111 -4.18 -3.45 -5.67
N LEU A 112 -3.18 -2.67 -5.26
CA LEU A 112 -2.69 -1.51 -6.02
C LEU A 112 -1.36 -1.89 -6.67
N GLN A 113 -1.42 -2.26 -7.95
CA GLN A 113 -0.29 -2.85 -8.66
C GLN A 113 0.50 -1.79 -9.40
N ASP A 114 1.79 -1.73 -9.09
CA ASP A 114 2.78 -0.99 -9.87
C ASP A 114 4.13 -1.68 -9.72
N VAL A 115 4.26 -2.77 -10.48
CA VAL A 115 5.31 -3.78 -10.33
C VAL A 115 6.06 -3.96 -11.64
N THR A 116 7.34 -4.32 -11.54
CA THR A 116 8.24 -4.54 -12.69
C THR A 116 8.55 -6.02 -12.95
N GLY A 117 7.97 -6.92 -12.15
CA GLY A 117 8.11 -8.38 -12.21
C GLY A 117 7.50 -9.05 -10.99
#